data_AF-A0A7W1BJT8-F1
#
_entry.id   AF-A0A7W1BJT8-F1
#
_cell.length_a   1.000
_cell.length_b   1.000
_cell.length_c   1.000
_cell.angle_alpha   90.00
_cell.angle_beta   90.00
_cell.angle_gamma   90.00
#
_symmetry.space_group_name_H-M   'P 1'
#
loop_
_entity.id
_entity.type
_entity.pdbx_description
1 polymer ?
#
loop_
_entity_poly.entity_id
_entity_poly.type
_entity_poly.pdbx_seq_one_letter_code
_entity_poly.pdbx_strand_id
1 'polypeptide(L)'
;MSRAFVNDNAEQWGDPSRRFNLPPREDAGFDAAAAEALLEAARDGETGSAEMATGYYWGEPLLRPHVQRILTRAEADSDDRLIQLAERFLR
;
A
#
# COMPACT_ATOMS: atom_id res chain seq x y z
N MET A 1 9.91 27.47 -20.38
CA MET A 1 10.27 26.06 -20.17
C MET A 1 9.77 25.65 -18.79
N SER A 2 8.60 25.01 -18.71
CA SER A 2 8.15 24.28 -17.51
C SER A 2 7.32 23.09 -17.97
N ARG A 3 7.78 21.91 -17.56
CA ARG A 3 7.20 20.60 -17.84
C ARG A 3 6.25 20.28 -16.70
N ALA A 4 5.02 19.89 -17.03
CA ALA A 4 4.31 18.82 -16.33
C ALA A 4 3.13 18.43 -17.20
N PHE A 5 3.26 17.28 -17.86
CA PHE A 5 2.12 16.61 -18.47
C PHE A 5 1.19 16.19 -17.33
N VAL A 6 0.05 16.84 -17.21
CA VAL A 6 -1.08 16.36 -16.42
C VAL A 6 -1.71 15.26 -17.26
N ASN A 7 -1.45 14.00 -16.93
CA ASN A 7 -2.24 12.88 -17.43
C ASN A 7 -3.49 12.79 -16.56
N ASP A 8 -4.50 13.57 -16.95
CA ASP A 8 -5.86 13.53 -16.43
C ASP A 8 -6.63 12.37 -17.09
N ASN A 9 -6.20 11.14 -16.83
CA ASN A 9 -6.90 9.96 -17.36
C ASN A 9 -6.92 8.82 -16.32
N ALA A 10 -7.50 9.12 -15.17
CA ALA A 10 -7.85 8.14 -14.14
C ALA A 10 -9.37 7.88 -14.07
N GLU A 11 -10.14 8.25 -15.09
CA GLU A 11 -11.61 8.24 -15.01
C GLU A 11 -12.32 7.06 -15.71
N GLN A 12 -11.61 6.14 -16.37
CA GLN A 12 -12.26 5.06 -17.13
C GLN A 12 -12.13 3.64 -16.55
N TRP A 13 -11.33 3.45 -15.50
CA TRP A 13 -11.30 2.22 -14.70
C TRP A 13 -11.41 2.68 -13.25
N GLY A 14 -12.49 2.27 -12.55
CA GLY A 14 -12.84 2.78 -11.23
C GLY A 14 -11.62 3.02 -10.35
N ASP A 15 -11.40 4.28 -9.98
CA ASP A 15 -10.18 4.78 -9.36
C ASP A 15 -9.65 3.80 -8.29
N PRO A 16 -8.54 3.08 -8.54
CA PRO A 16 -8.02 2.11 -7.58
C PRO A 16 -7.66 2.77 -6.24
N SER A 17 -7.40 4.09 -6.23
CA SER A 17 -7.23 4.87 -5.00
C SER A 17 -8.49 4.88 -4.12
N ARG A 18 -9.69 4.81 -4.73
CA ARG A 18 -10.96 4.69 -3.99
C ARG A 18 -11.16 3.32 -3.34
N ARG A 19 -10.54 2.25 -3.88
CA ARG A 19 -10.59 0.93 -3.21
C ARG A 19 -9.76 0.93 -1.92
N PHE A 20 -8.62 1.63 -1.92
CA PHE A 20 -7.66 1.59 -0.82
C PHE A 20 -7.74 2.77 0.16
N ASN A 21 -8.66 3.71 -0.04
CA ASN A 21 -8.87 4.89 0.82
C ASN A 21 -7.56 5.60 1.22
N LEU A 22 -6.66 5.78 0.25
CA LEU A 22 -5.36 6.39 0.49
C LEU A 22 -5.51 7.91 0.73
N PRO A 23 -4.78 8.48 1.71
CA PRO A 23 -4.70 9.93 1.85
C PRO A 23 -3.96 10.54 0.65
N PRO A 24 -3.90 11.89 0.55
CA PRO A 24 -3.07 12.54 -0.46
C PRO A 24 -1.61 12.10 -0.36
N ARG A 25 -0.92 12.02 -1.50
CA ARG A 25 0.47 11.52 -1.55
C ARG A 25 1.49 12.36 -0.76
N GLU A 26 1.18 13.63 -0.53
CA GLU A 26 2.02 14.55 0.24
C GLU A 26 1.76 14.45 1.76
N ASP A 27 0.77 13.66 2.18
CA ASP A 27 0.45 13.44 3.59
C ASP A 27 1.48 12.53 4.26
N ALA A 28 1.91 12.89 5.48
CA ALA A 28 2.88 12.10 6.24
C ALA A 28 2.36 10.69 6.60
N GLY A 29 1.03 10.48 6.58
CA GLY A 29 0.37 9.21 6.77
C GLY A 29 0.24 8.35 5.51
N PHE A 30 0.62 8.87 4.33
CA PHE A 30 0.49 8.14 3.07
C PHE A 30 1.26 6.82 3.10
N ASP A 31 2.50 6.83 3.55
CA ASP A 31 3.34 5.62 3.58
C ASP A 31 2.76 4.56 4.53
N ALA A 32 2.18 4.98 5.65
CA ALA A 32 1.51 4.06 6.58
C ALA A 32 0.26 3.43 5.93
N ALA A 33 -0.58 4.24 5.30
CA ALA A 33 -1.78 3.76 4.61
C ALA A 33 -1.44 2.87 3.41
N ALA A 34 -0.38 3.20 2.67
CA ALA A 34 0.09 2.40 1.54
C ALA A 34 0.59 1.03 1.98
N ALA A 35 1.33 0.95 3.09
CA ALA A 35 1.77 -0.31 3.66
C ALA A 35 0.58 -1.21 4.05
N GLU A 36 -0.45 -0.64 4.69
CA GLU A 36 -1.69 -1.36 5.01
C GLU A 36 -2.40 -1.84 3.73
N ALA A 37 -2.57 -0.94 2.75
CA ALA A 37 -3.22 -1.27 1.49
C ALA A 37 -2.55 -2.42 0.72
N LEU A 38 -1.21 -2.44 0.67
CA LEU A 38 -0.46 -3.51 0.01
C LEU A 38 -0.68 -4.86 0.72
N LEU A 39 -0.64 -4.89 2.06
CA LEU A 39 -0.84 -6.11 2.83
C LEU A 39 -2.28 -6.63 2.73
N GLU A 40 -3.28 -5.74 2.83
CA GLU A 40 -4.69 -6.12 2.64
C GLU A 40 -4.94 -6.62 1.23
N ALA A 41 -4.45 -5.94 0.19
CA ALA A 41 -4.58 -6.41 -1.19
C ALA A 41 -3.92 -7.78 -1.42
N ALA A 42 -2.80 -8.06 -0.74
CA ALA A 42 -2.15 -9.36 -0.80
C ALA A 42 -2.94 -10.49 -0.12
N ARG A 43 -3.89 -10.17 0.77
CA ARG A 43 -4.84 -11.17 1.30
C ARG A 43 -5.74 -11.69 0.18
N ASP A 44 -6.23 -10.78 -0.65
CA ASP A 44 -7.16 -11.06 -1.75
C ASP A 44 -6.48 -11.38 -3.09
N GLY A 45 -5.15 -11.31 -3.14
CA GLY A 45 -4.37 -11.54 -4.36
C GLY A 45 -4.39 -10.37 -5.35
N GLU A 46 -4.83 -9.17 -4.92
CA GLU A 46 -4.89 -7.94 -5.71
C GLU A 46 -3.64 -7.05 -5.53
N THR A 47 -2.47 -7.61 -5.21
CA THR A 47 -1.24 -6.82 -4.94
C THR A 47 -0.92 -5.83 -6.07
N GLY A 48 -1.04 -6.24 -7.34
CA GLY A 48 -0.78 -5.33 -8.47
C GLY A 48 -1.72 -4.11 -8.52
N SER A 49 -2.96 -4.24 -8.05
CA SER A 49 -3.88 -3.10 -7.96
C SER A 49 -3.47 -2.13 -6.85
N ALA A 50 -2.99 -2.63 -5.71
CA ALA A 50 -2.47 -1.80 -4.63
C ALA A 50 -1.15 -1.11 -5.01
N GLU A 51 -0.27 -1.79 -5.75
CA GLU A 51 0.96 -1.17 -6.26
C GLU A 51 0.66 0.00 -7.19
N MET A 52 -0.32 -0.16 -8.10
CA MET A 52 -0.77 0.93 -8.96
C MET A 52 -1.39 2.09 -8.17
N ALA A 53 -2.17 1.81 -7.13
CA ALA A 53 -2.84 2.85 -6.32
C ALA A 53 -1.86 3.63 -5.44
N THR A 54 -0.91 2.93 -4.82
CA THR A 54 0.05 3.53 -3.88
C THR A 54 1.27 4.12 -4.60
N GLY A 55 1.59 3.61 -5.78
CA GLY A 55 2.84 3.89 -6.48
C GLY A 55 4.07 3.22 -5.86
N TYR A 56 3.87 2.31 -4.90
CA TYR A 56 4.93 1.52 -4.29
C TYR A 56 4.84 0.07 -4.73
N TYR A 57 5.99 -0.59 -4.83
CA TYR A 57 6.04 -2.03 -5.12
C TYR A 57 5.97 -2.85 -3.83
N TRP A 58 5.56 -4.11 -3.95
CA TRP A 58 5.69 -5.10 -2.89
C TRP A 58 7.16 -5.21 -2.47
N GLY A 59 7.42 -5.12 -1.16
CA GLY A 59 8.77 -5.13 -0.60
C GLY A 59 9.48 -3.76 -0.63
N GLU A 60 8.77 -2.67 -0.94
CA GLU A 60 9.33 -1.31 -0.94
C GLU A 60 10.11 -1.00 0.36
N PRO A 61 11.42 -0.68 0.27
CA PRO A 61 12.26 -0.37 1.41
C PRO A 61 11.73 0.76 2.31
N LEU A 62 11.11 1.79 1.73
CA LEU A 62 10.54 2.90 2.50
C LEU A 62 9.39 2.48 3.41
N LEU A 63 8.66 1.42 3.05
CA LEU A 63 7.51 0.94 3.81
C LEU A 63 7.89 -0.03 4.93
N ARG A 64 9.13 -0.54 4.96
CA ARG A 64 9.56 -1.55 5.96
C ARG A 64 9.32 -1.12 7.41
N PRO A 65 9.60 0.13 7.84
CA PRO A 65 9.29 0.56 9.20
C PRO A 65 7.78 0.50 9.51
N HIS A 66 6.93 0.83 8.53
CA HIS A 66 5.48 0.77 8.69
C HIS A 66 4.98 -0.68 8.78
N VAL A 67 5.47 -1.54 7.88
CA VAL A 67 5.15 -2.98 7.86
C VAL A 67 5.61 -3.68 9.13
N GLN A 68 6.77 -3.31 9.70
CA GLN A 68 7.22 -3.85 10.97
C GLN A 68 6.26 -3.52 12.13
N ARG A 69 5.70 -2.30 12.17
CA ARG A 69 4.67 -1.96 13.17
C ARG A 69 3.38 -2.75 12.96
N ILE A 70 2.98 -2.95 11.69
CA ILE A 70 1.81 -3.75 11.34
C ILE A 70 2.01 -5.21 11.78
N LEU A 71 3.21 -5.77 11.55
CA LEU A 71 3.57 -7.10 12.03
C LEU A 71 3.44 -7.22 13.55
N THR A 72 4.02 -6.28 14.31
CA THR A 72 3.90 -6.29 15.78
C THR A 72 2.45 -6.20 16.26
N ARG A 73 1.62 -5.40 15.59
CA ARG A 73 0.18 -5.35 15.87
C ARG A 73 -0.50 -6.67 15.52
N ALA A 74 -0.21 -7.25 14.36
CA ALA A 74 -0.79 -8.50 13.91
C ALA A 74 -0.45 -9.67 14.86
N GLU A 75 0.77 -9.70 15.39
CA GLU A 75 1.20 -10.65 16.43
C GLU A 75 0.38 -10.49 17.71
N ALA A 76 0.15 -9.25 18.17
CA ALA A 76 -0.68 -8.98 19.34
C ALA A 76 -2.15 -9.37 19.13
N ASP A 77 -2.67 -9.17 17.92
CA ASP A 77 -4.05 -9.48 17.52
C ASP A 77 -4.22 -10.95 17.10
N SER A 78 -3.14 -11.75 17.06
CA SER A 78 -3.11 -13.14 16.56
C SER A 78 -3.66 -13.29 15.12
N ASP A 79 -3.37 -12.31 14.27
CA ASP A 79 -3.76 -12.32 12.85
C ASP A 79 -2.71 -13.06 12.01
N ASP A 80 -2.74 -14.39 12.05
CA ASP A 80 -1.78 -15.26 11.38
C ASP A 80 -1.61 -14.96 9.89
N ARG A 81 -2.69 -14.55 9.23
CA ARG A 81 -2.66 -14.23 7.79
C ARG A 81 -1.89 -12.94 7.55
N LEU A 82 -2.11 -11.90 8.36
CA LEU A 82 -1.38 -10.64 8.24
C LEU A 82 0.09 -10.80 8.61
N ILE A 83 0.39 -11.58 9.64
CA ILE A 83 1.76 -11.91 10.06
C ILE A 83 2.53 -12.51 8.88
N GLN A 84 2.00 -13.56 8.25
CA GLN A 84 2.66 -14.21 7.10
C GLN A 84 2.88 -13.25 5.92
N LEU A 85 1.92 -12.36 5.65
CA LEU A 85 2.03 -11.38 4.56
C LEU A 85 3.07 -10.31 4.88
N ALA A 86 3.09 -9.81 6.12
CA ALA A 86 4.08 -8.83 6.58
C ALA A 86 5.48 -9.43 6.58
N GLU A 87 5.67 -10.66 7.05
CA GLU A 87 6.94 -11.37 6.94
C GLU A 87 7.39 -11.53 5.49
N ARG A 88 6.47 -11.91 4.59
CA ARG A 88 6.77 -12.05 3.16
C ARG A 88 7.13 -10.71 2.52
N PHE A 89 6.53 -9.61 2.97
CA PHE A 89 6.88 -8.27 2.50
C PHE A 89 8.29 -7.87 2.94
N LEU A 90 8.71 -8.28 4.15
CA LEU A 90 9.98 -7.87 4.76
C LEU A 90 11.20 -8.69 4.29
N ARG A 91 10.97 -9.84 3.64
CA ARG A 91 11.98 -10.72 3.05
C ARG A 91 12.47 -10.18 1.70
#